data_AF-A0A0N4U350-F1
#
_entry.id   AF-A0A0N4U350-F1
#
_cell.length_a   1.000
_cell.length_b   1.000
_cell.length_c   1.000
_cell.angle_alpha   90.00
_cell.angle_beta   90.00
_cell.angle_gamma   90.00
#
_symmetry.space_group_name_H-M   'P 1'
#
loop_
_entity.id
_entity.type
_entity.pdbx_description
1 polymer ?
#
loop_
_entity_poly.entity_id
_entity_poly.type
_entity_poly.pdbx_seq_one_letter_code
_entity_poly.pdbx_strand_id
1 'polypeptide(L)'
;MELLIKKIKLAKRLFVLRKLGRCKILLVIATLFVYILLGSSTIFFFESNAHESYVRKIYLNIAVNRRMFARKMSRQIFNDTKYLLIVIDQEQTERVQAHLVNALKDYESLLNLKIPDKREWDLINSVNYILSLLITIGSSDLMPRTKSGQVRAL
;
A
#
# COMPACT_ATOMS: atom_id res chain seq x y z
N MET A 1 -7.45 -29.50 62.77
CA MET A 1 -6.94 -30.25 61.58
C MET A 1 -7.85 -30.07 60.36
N GLU A 2 -9.15 -30.36 60.45
CA GLU A 2 -10.06 -30.30 59.28
C GLU A 2 -10.15 -28.94 58.56
N LEU A 3 -10.16 -27.83 59.32
CA LEU A 3 -10.23 -26.48 58.75
C LEU A 3 -9.03 -26.18 57.83
N LEU A 4 -7.86 -26.70 58.20
CA LEU A 4 -6.60 -26.50 57.47
C LEU A 4 -6.61 -27.31 56.16
N ILE A 5 -7.14 -28.53 56.20
CA ILE A 5 -7.35 -29.38 55.01
C ILE A 5 -8.36 -28.72 54.05
N LYS A 6 -9.46 -28.13 54.56
CA LYS A 6 -10.43 -27.39 53.75
C LYS A 6 -9.79 -26.18 53.06
N LYS A 7 -8.98 -25.39 53.78
CA LYS A 7 -8.24 -24.24 53.21
C LYS A 7 -7.27 -24.66 52.10
N ILE A 8 -6.50 -25.73 52.29
CA ILE A 8 -5.57 -26.26 51.27
C ILE A 8 -6.33 -26.73 50.02
N LYS A 9 -7.45 -27.46 50.18
CA LYS A 9 -8.29 -27.88 49.04
C LYS A 9 -8.86 -26.68 48.27
N LEU A 10 -9.29 -25.64 48.98
CA LEU A 10 -9.84 -24.42 48.37
C LEU A 10 -8.76 -23.63 47.61
N ALA A 11 -7.56 -23.51 48.18
CA ALA A 11 -6.40 -22.89 47.52
C ALA A 11 -5.98 -23.63 46.25
N LYS A 12 -5.94 -24.97 46.28
CA LYS A 12 -5.68 -25.80 45.07
C LYS A 12 -6.75 -25.57 43.99
N ARG A 13 -8.03 -25.49 44.35
CA ARG A 13 -9.12 -25.19 43.39
C ARG A 13 -8.98 -23.80 42.78
N LEU A 14 -8.67 -22.78 43.59
CA LEU A 14 -8.41 -21.41 43.11
C LEU A 14 -7.23 -21.34 42.14
N PHE A 15 -6.14 -22.07 42.43
CA PHE A 15 -4.98 -22.14 41.53
C PHE A 15 -5.33 -22.78 40.19
N VAL A 16 -6.08 -23.89 40.19
CA VAL A 16 -6.55 -24.55 38.97
C VAL A 16 -7.50 -23.66 38.18
N LEU A 17 -8.44 -22.96 38.83
CA LEU A 17 -9.35 -22.01 38.18
C LEU A 17 -8.60 -20.83 37.56
N ARG A 18 -7.58 -20.28 38.24
CA ARG A 18 -6.74 -19.20 37.71
C ARG A 18 -5.90 -19.69 36.51
N LYS A 19 -5.38 -20.91 36.57
CA LYS A 19 -4.67 -21.55 35.44
C LYS A 19 -5.62 -21.75 34.25
N LEU A 20 -6.84 -22.25 34.49
CA LEU A 20 -7.86 -22.44 33.47
C LEU A 20 -8.28 -21.10 32.83
N GLY A 21 -8.44 -20.04 33.64
CA GLY A 21 -8.73 -18.68 33.16
C GLY A 21 -7.62 -18.11 32.27
N ARG A 22 -6.34 -18.33 32.63
CA ARG A 22 -5.21 -17.94 31.77
C ARG A 22 -5.20 -18.72 30.44
N CYS A 23 -5.48 -20.02 30.46
CA CYS A 23 -5.58 -20.80 29.23
C CYS A 23 -6.70 -20.30 28.31
N LYS A 24 -7.84 -19.87 28.88
CA LYS A 24 -8.93 -19.26 28.09
C LYS A 24 -8.50 -17.96 27.41
N ILE A 25 -7.83 -17.08 28.14
CA ILE A 25 -7.31 -15.81 27.59
C ILE A 25 -6.29 -16.09 26.47
N LEU A 26 -5.37 -17.02 26.69
CA LEU A 26 -4.40 -17.42 25.67
C LEU A 26 -5.06 -18.02 24.44
N LEU A 27 -6.13 -18.82 24.61
CA LEU A 27 -6.90 -19.38 23.50
C LEU A 27 -7.58 -18.27 22.69
N VAL A 28 -8.21 -17.29 23.35
CA VAL A 28 -8.83 -16.13 22.68
C VAL A 28 -7.78 -15.34 21.89
N ILE A 29 -6.62 -15.05 22.49
CA ILE A 29 -5.53 -14.35 21.80
C ILE A 29 -5.03 -15.15 20.60
N ALA A 30 -4.86 -16.48 20.75
CA ALA A 30 -4.46 -17.35 19.65
C ALA A 30 -5.50 -17.36 18.51
N THR A 31 -6.79 -17.44 18.83
CA THR A 31 -7.86 -17.37 17.82
C THR A 31 -7.89 -16.02 17.10
N LEU A 32 -7.68 -14.90 17.82
CA LEU A 32 -7.58 -13.57 17.22
C LEU A 32 -6.35 -13.46 16.31
N PHE A 33 -5.21 -14.01 16.74
CA PHE A 33 -4.00 -14.02 15.94
C PHE A 33 -4.18 -14.81 14.63
N VAL A 34 -4.80 -15.99 14.70
CA VAL A 34 -5.15 -16.78 13.51
C VAL A 34 -6.11 -16.02 12.60
N TYR A 35 -7.12 -15.35 13.16
CA TYR A 35 -8.06 -14.52 12.40
C TYR A 35 -7.36 -13.38 11.66
N ILE A 36 -6.45 -12.65 12.33
CA ILE A 36 -5.67 -11.56 11.71
C ILE A 36 -4.79 -12.10 10.58
N LEU A 37 -4.12 -13.25 10.79
CA LEU A 37 -3.27 -13.86 9.77
C LEU A 37 -4.07 -14.31 8.53
N LEU A 38 -5.23 -14.95 8.74
CA LEU A 38 -6.11 -15.36 7.65
C LEU A 38 -6.65 -14.14 6.90
N GLY A 39 -7.15 -13.13 7.61
CA GLY A 39 -7.63 -11.88 7.03
C GLY A 39 -6.54 -11.19 6.19
N SER A 40 -5.36 -11.01 6.78
CA SER A 40 -4.21 -10.38 6.11
C SER A 40 -3.75 -11.17 4.89
N SER A 41 -3.67 -12.49 4.98
CA SER A 41 -3.28 -13.36 3.87
C SER A 41 -4.25 -13.22 2.70
N THR A 42 -5.56 -13.19 2.98
CA THR A 42 -6.55 -12.98 1.93
C THR A 42 -6.44 -11.61 1.28
N ILE A 43 -6.34 -10.52 2.05
CA ILE A 43 -6.19 -9.18 1.48
C ILE A 43 -4.92 -9.08 0.65
N PHE A 44 -3.79 -9.58 1.17
CA PHE A 44 -2.53 -9.61 0.45
C PHE A 44 -2.67 -10.32 -0.91
N PHE A 45 -3.30 -11.49 -0.95
CA PHE A 45 -3.44 -12.27 -2.18
C PHE A 45 -4.28 -11.55 -3.25
N PHE A 46 -5.36 -10.88 -2.86
CA PHE A 46 -6.23 -10.18 -3.82
C PHE A 46 -5.71 -8.80 -4.21
N GLU A 47 -5.19 -8.01 -3.26
CA GLU A 47 -4.77 -6.63 -3.51
C GLU A 47 -3.36 -6.54 -4.12
N SER A 48 -2.42 -7.43 -3.79
CA SER A 48 -1.02 -7.33 -4.29
C SER A 48 -0.93 -7.31 -5.82
N ASN A 49 -1.56 -8.28 -6.48
CA ASN A 49 -1.54 -8.41 -7.94
C ASN A 49 -2.30 -7.25 -8.64
N ALA A 50 -3.45 -6.86 -8.09
CA ALA A 50 -4.25 -5.76 -8.61
C ALA A 50 -3.52 -4.43 -8.46
N HIS A 51 -2.87 -4.22 -7.33
CA HIS A 51 -2.09 -3.03 -7.03
C HIS A 51 -0.86 -2.92 -7.92
N GLU A 52 -0.09 -4.00 -8.09
CA GLU A 52 1.07 -3.96 -8.99
C GLU A 52 0.67 -3.56 -10.42
N SER A 53 -0.46 -4.11 -10.91
CA SER A 53 -1.02 -3.79 -12.22
C SER A 53 -1.44 -2.33 -12.32
N TYR A 54 -2.08 -1.80 -11.27
CA TYR A 54 -2.50 -0.40 -11.17
C TYR A 54 -1.30 0.55 -11.16
N VAL A 55 -0.31 0.28 -10.31
CA VAL A 55 0.93 1.06 -10.20
C VAL A 55 1.65 1.07 -11.54
N ARG A 56 1.81 -0.09 -12.18
CA ARG A 56 2.43 -0.19 -13.52
C ARG A 56 1.69 0.68 -14.55
N LYS A 57 0.35 0.68 -14.54
CA LYS A 57 -0.46 1.52 -15.44
C LYS A 57 -0.20 3.01 -15.18
N ILE A 58 -0.07 3.44 -13.93
CA ILE A 58 0.26 4.83 -13.58
C ILE A 58 1.65 5.21 -14.11
N TYR A 59 2.67 4.41 -13.83
CA TYR A 59 4.03 4.68 -14.31
C TYR A 59 4.09 4.78 -15.84
N LEU A 60 3.38 3.90 -16.55
CA LEU A 60 3.26 3.97 -18.01
C LEU A 60 2.56 5.26 -18.46
N ASN A 61 1.44 5.63 -17.84
CA ASN A 61 0.70 6.84 -18.18
C ASN A 61 1.54 8.11 -17.95
N ILE A 62 2.29 8.19 -16.84
CA ILE A 62 3.20 9.30 -16.56
C ILE A 62 4.27 9.40 -17.67
N ALA A 63 4.90 8.28 -18.03
CA ALA A 63 5.90 8.25 -19.08
C ALA A 63 5.35 8.67 -20.44
N VAL A 64 4.14 8.22 -20.80
CA VAL A 64 3.46 8.60 -22.05
C VAL A 64 3.09 10.08 -22.03
N ASN A 65 2.51 10.58 -20.94
CA ASN A 65 2.14 11.99 -20.79
C ASN A 65 3.35 12.91 -20.91
N ARG A 66 4.48 12.53 -20.31
CA ARG A 66 5.74 13.29 -20.40
C ARG A 66 6.22 13.40 -21.84
N ARG A 67 6.20 12.30 -22.59
CA ARG A 67 6.57 12.29 -24.02
C ARG A 67 5.60 13.12 -24.87
N MET A 68 4.30 12.99 -24.63
CA MET A 68 3.28 13.76 -25.34
C MET A 68 3.40 15.26 -25.07
N PHE A 69 3.66 15.65 -23.82
CA PHE A 69 3.90 17.03 -23.44
C PHE A 69 5.17 17.58 -24.09
N ALA A 70 6.29 16.85 -24.03
CA ALA A 70 7.53 17.25 -24.70
C ALA A 70 7.35 17.41 -26.23
N ARG A 71 6.57 16.53 -26.86
CA ARG A 71 6.23 16.62 -28.30
C ARG A 71 5.35 17.82 -28.60
N LYS A 72 4.37 18.15 -27.75
CA LYS A 72 3.52 19.32 -27.90
C LYS A 72 4.31 20.61 -27.71
N MET A 73 5.12 20.68 -26.66
CA MET A 73 5.94 21.83 -26.32
C MET A 73 6.99 22.09 -27.39
N SER A 74 7.71 21.05 -27.85
CA SER A 74 8.66 21.19 -28.97
C SER A 74 7.99 21.73 -30.24
N ARG A 75 6.80 21.20 -30.61
CA ARG A 75 6.04 21.74 -31.75
C ARG A 75 5.65 23.20 -31.57
N GLN A 76 5.26 23.62 -30.37
CA GLN A 76 4.93 25.02 -30.09
C GLN A 76 6.18 25.91 -30.23
N ILE A 77 7.31 25.50 -29.63
CA ILE A 77 8.59 26.23 -29.73
C ILE A 77 9.05 26.36 -31.18
N PHE A 78 8.92 25.31 -32.00
CA PHE A 78 9.33 25.33 -33.41
C PHE A 78 8.34 26.03 -34.35
N ASN A 79 7.05 26.11 -34.00
CA ASN A 79 6.04 26.78 -34.82
C ASN A 79 5.95 28.29 -34.51
N ASP A 80 6.34 28.72 -33.31
CA ASP A 80 6.47 30.12 -32.96
C ASP A 80 7.75 30.70 -33.59
N THR A 81 7.56 31.21 -34.80
CA THR A 81 8.48 31.87 -35.75
C THR A 81 9.54 32.85 -35.20
N LYS A 82 9.61 33.11 -33.89
CA LYS A 82 10.61 33.99 -33.25
C LYS A 82 11.95 33.29 -32.97
N TYR A 83 11.99 31.95 -32.97
CA TYR A 83 13.23 31.16 -32.91
C TYR A 83 13.27 30.21 -34.10
N LEU A 84 13.82 30.72 -35.20
CA LEU A 84 14.00 30.08 -36.50
C LEU A 84 15.02 28.91 -36.42
N LEU A 85 14.80 27.93 -35.54
CA LEU A 85 15.46 26.63 -35.64
C LEU A 85 14.72 25.88 -36.75
N ILE A 86 15.18 26.10 -37.98
CA ILE A 86 14.72 25.38 -39.15
C ILE A 86 14.78 23.89 -38.82
N VAL A 87 13.62 23.24 -38.77
CA VAL A 87 13.49 21.78 -38.69
C VAL A 87 13.98 21.23 -40.03
N ILE A 88 15.31 21.13 -40.20
CA ILE A 88 15.92 20.42 -41.33
C ILE A 88 16.26 18.99 -40.89
N ASP A 89 16.55 18.80 -39.61
CA ASP A 89 17.11 17.54 -39.12
C ASP A 89 16.22 16.90 -38.05
N GLN A 90 15.75 15.69 -38.35
CA GLN A 90 14.99 14.85 -37.43
C GLN A 90 15.78 14.58 -36.15
N GLU A 91 17.11 14.45 -36.26
CA GLU A 91 17.98 14.15 -35.14
C GLU A 91 17.97 15.28 -34.08
N GLN A 92 18.00 16.54 -34.51
CA GLN A 92 17.94 17.69 -33.59
C GLN A 92 16.60 17.77 -32.87
N THR A 93 15.51 17.44 -33.56
CA THR A 93 14.17 17.41 -32.97
C THR A 93 14.07 16.34 -31.89
N GLU A 94 14.60 15.15 -32.14
CA GLU A 94 14.63 14.05 -31.17
C GLU A 94 15.49 14.38 -29.94
N ARG A 95 16.66 15.01 -30.15
CA ARG A 95 17.53 15.47 -29.04
C ARG A 95 16.82 16.50 -28.17
N VAL A 96 16.19 17.52 -28.77
CA VAL A 96 15.44 18.54 -28.02
C VAL A 96 14.29 17.89 -27.26
N GLN A 97 13.53 16.99 -27.88
CA GLN A 97 12.46 16.25 -27.20
C GLN A 97 12.98 15.43 -26.03
N ALA A 98 14.13 14.75 -26.17
CA ALA A 98 14.76 14.01 -25.08
C ALA A 98 15.18 14.94 -23.92
N HIS A 99 15.74 16.12 -24.22
CA HIS A 99 16.07 17.12 -23.20
C HIS A 99 14.83 17.64 -22.47
N LEU A 100 13.73 17.92 -23.18
CA LEU A 100 12.48 18.31 -22.52
C LEU A 100 11.93 17.18 -21.62
N VAL A 101 11.98 15.93 -22.08
CA VAL A 101 11.55 14.78 -21.27
C VAL A 101 12.40 14.66 -20.00
N ASN A 102 13.71 14.89 -20.07
CA ASN A 102 14.58 14.87 -18.89
C ASN A 102 14.31 16.05 -17.96
N ALA A 103 14.16 17.27 -18.49
CA ALA A 103 13.83 18.44 -17.68
C ALA A 103 12.48 18.29 -16.95
N LEU A 104 11.47 17.70 -17.61
CA LEU A 104 10.18 17.40 -16.99
C LEU A 104 10.31 16.31 -15.91
N LYS A 105 11.15 15.31 -16.14
CA LYS A 105 11.44 14.28 -15.13
C LYS A 105 12.07 14.89 -13.88
N ASP A 106 13.01 15.82 -14.08
CA ASP A 106 13.69 16.49 -12.98
C ASP A 106 12.73 17.42 -12.23
N TYR A 107 11.91 18.18 -12.96
CA TYR A 107 10.84 19.02 -12.37
C TYR A 107 9.82 18.19 -11.58
N GLU A 108 9.37 17.05 -12.12
CA GLU A 108 8.47 16.13 -11.42
C GLU A 108 9.11 15.54 -10.16
N SER A 109 10.44 15.39 -10.10
CA SER A 109 11.11 14.91 -8.89
C SER A 109 11.21 15.98 -7.79
N LEU A 110 11.15 17.26 -8.17
CA LEU A 110 11.03 18.39 -7.24
C LEU A 110 9.59 18.59 -6.75
N LEU A 111 8.61 18.13 -7.52
CA LEU A 111 7.23 18.07 -7.07
C LEU A 111 7.06 16.89 -6.11
N ASN A 112 6.56 17.15 -4.90
CA ASN A 112 6.19 16.12 -3.92
C ASN A 112 4.92 15.36 -4.35
N LEU A 113 4.92 14.76 -5.55
CA LEU A 113 3.82 13.95 -6.04
C LEU A 113 3.85 12.59 -5.32
N LYS A 114 2.79 12.27 -4.58
CA LYS A 114 2.60 10.94 -3.97
C LYS A 114 2.26 9.95 -5.10
N ILE A 115 3.30 9.36 -5.70
CA ILE A 115 3.15 8.26 -6.65
C ILE A 115 3.00 6.97 -5.84
N PRO A 116 2.05 6.08 -6.17
CA PRO A 116 1.85 4.88 -5.40
C PRO A 116 3.06 3.95 -5.51
N ASP A 117 3.50 3.41 -4.38
CA ASP A 117 4.62 2.48 -4.32
C ASP A 117 4.16 1.07 -4.72
N LYS A 118 5.04 0.32 -5.39
CA LYS A 118 4.77 -1.07 -5.77
C LYS A 118 4.53 -1.97 -4.57
N ARG A 119 5.10 -1.61 -3.41
CA ARG A 119 5.09 -2.39 -2.16
C ARG A 119 4.08 -1.88 -1.12
N GLU A 120 3.11 -1.06 -1.51
CA GLU A 120 2.06 -0.62 -0.57
C GLU A 120 1.32 -1.81 0.07
N TRP A 121 1.04 -2.86 -0.71
CA TRP A 121 0.40 -4.09 -0.24
C TRP A 121 1.40 -5.21 0.08
N ASP A 122 2.39 -4.91 0.92
CA ASP A 122 3.22 -5.94 1.55
C ASP A 122 2.46 -6.67 2.66
N LEU A 123 2.95 -7.85 3.07
CA LEU A 123 2.35 -8.64 4.15
C LEU A 123 2.22 -7.83 5.46
N ILE A 124 3.24 -7.05 5.82
CA ILE A 124 3.24 -6.23 7.04
C ILE A 124 2.17 -5.14 6.97
N ASN A 125 2.08 -4.45 5.83
CA ASN A 125 1.06 -3.42 5.61
C ASN A 125 -0.34 -4.02 5.59
N SER A 126 -0.50 -5.24 5.07
CA SER A 126 -1.77 -5.97 5.07
C SER A 126 -2.20 -6.36 6.50
N VAL A 127 -1.26 -6.76 7.36
CA VAL A 127 -1.52 -7.01 8.78
C VAL A 127 -1.90 -5.72 9.49
N ASN A 128 -1.15 -4.64 9.28
CA ASN A 128 -1.44 -3.33 9.88
C ASN A 128 -2.80 -2.81 9.44
N TYR A 129 -3.18 -3.00 8.18
CA TYR A 129 -4.49 -2.66 7.65
C TYR A 129 -5.61 -3.42 8.38
N ILE A 130 -5.51 -4.75 8.47
CA ILE A 130 -6.48 -5.58 9.21
C ILE A 130 -6.55 -5.18 10.69
N LEU A 131 -5.40 -4.91 11.32
CA LEU A 131 -5.35 -4.47 12.71
C LEU A 131 -6.03 -3.10 12.90
N SER A 132 -5.83 -2.17 11.96
CA SER A 132 -6.47 -0.85 11.98
C SER A 132 -7.99 -0.93 11.83
N LEU A 133 -8.49 -1.91 11.06
CA LEU A 133 -9.91 -2.22 10.95
C LEU A 133 -10.43 -2.80 12.27
N LEU A 134 -9.70 -3.74 12.88
CA LEU A 134 -10.07 -4.36 14.15
C LEU A 134 -10.16 -3.35 15.30
N ILE A 135 -9.27 -2.35 15.33
CA ILE A 135 -9.24 -1.30 16.35
C ILE A 135 -10.16 -0.12 15.97
N THR A 136 -10.82 -0.15 14.81
CA THR A 136 -11.71 0.91 14.29
C THR A 136 -11.06 2.28 14.10
N ILE A 137 -9.71 2.34 14.06
CA ILE A 137 -8.97 3.56 13.72
C ILE A 137 -9.09 3.81 12.21
N GLY A 138 -9.10 2.73 11.43
CA GLY A 138 -8.98 2.79 9.98
C GLY A 138 -7.57 3.18 9.53
N SER A 139 -7.14 2.67 8.38
CA SER A 139 -5.91 3.12 7.72
C SER A 139 -6.24 4.25 6.76
N SER A 140 -5.67 5.45 6.96
CA SER A 140 -5.93 6.60 6.10
C SER A 140 -5.34 6.45 4.69
N ASP A 141 -4.26 5.66 4.57
CA ASP A 141 -3.40 5.69 3.40
C ASP A 141 -3.58 4.49 2.47
N LEU A 142 -4.20 3.41 2.97
CA LEU A 142 -4.38 2.15 2.26
C LEU A 142 -5.86 1.83 2.20
N MET A 143 -6.40 1.74 0.98
CA MET A 143 -7.79 1.38 0.77
C MET A 143 -7.87 0.30 -0.32
N PRO A 144 -8.56 -0.83 -0.06
CA PRO A 144 -8.66 -1.92 -1.02
C PRO A 144 -9.40 -1.46 -2.27
N ARG A 145 -8.80 -1.74 -3.43
CA ARG A 145 -9.37 -1.35 -4.73
C ARG A 145 -10.18 -2.48 -5.34
N THR A 146 -9.93 -3.73 -4.95
CA THR A 146 -10.68 -4.87 -5.46
C THR A 146 -12.03 -4.97 -4.76
N LYS A 147 -13.09 -5.35 -5.51
CA LYS A 147 -14.41 -5.65 -4.92
C LYS A 147 -14.28 -6.68 -3.80
N SER A 148 -13.42 -7.69 -3.99
CA SER A 148 -13.14 -8.73 -2.99
C SER A 148 -12.47 -8.22 -1.71
N GLY A 149 -11.62 -7.19 -1.81
CA GLY A 149 -10.99 -6.56 -0.66
C GLY A 149 -11.97 -5.65 0.08
N GLN A 150 -12.80 -4.91 -0.66
CA GLN A 150 -13.85 -4.06 -0.10
C GLN A 150 -14.90 -4.85 0.67
N VAL A 151 -15.37 -5.98 0.12
CA VAL A 151 -16.35 -6.86 0.79
C VAL A 151 -15.78 -7.47 2.08
N ARG A 152 -14.47 -7.66 2.18
CA ARG A 152 -13.82 -8.16 3.40
C ARG A 152 -13.51 -7.07 4.43
N ALA A 153 -13.51 -5.82 4.00
CA ALA A 153 -13.26 -4.67 4.88
C ALA A 153 -14.55 -4.16 5.55
N LEU A 154 -15.72 -4.60 5.07
CA LEU A 154 -17.04 -4.38 5.66
C LEU A 154 -17.35 -5.45 6.72
#